data_AF-A0A1N7K0I1-F1
#
_entry.id   AF-A0A1N7K0I1-F1
#
_cell.length_a   1.000
_cell.length_b   1.000
_cell.length_c   1.000
_cell.angle_alpha   90.00
_cell.angle_beta   90.00
_cell.angle_gamma   90.00
#
_symmetry.space_group_name_H-M   'P 1'
#
loop_
_entity.id
_entity.type
_entity.pdbx_description
1 polymer ?
#
loop_
_entity_poly.entity_id
_entity_poly.type
_entity_poly.pdbx_seq_one_letter_code
_entity_poly.pdbx_strand_id
1 'polypeptide(L)'
;MEKKEKKQRLEFLLSRNEVLRKKLFFDVPKNIDKFKKDNEIEYKEYYSNADNIRALKLELMTPEEKLEYYRQKELAKEKYKNS
;
A
#
# COMPACT_ATOMS: atom_id res chain seq x y z
N MET A 1 18.44 5.74 -8.68
CA MET A 1 17.31 5.16 -9.40
C MET A 1 16.65 6.28 -10.19
N GLU A 2 16.65 6.15 -11.50
CA GLU A 2 16.09 7.14 -12.42
C GLU A 2 14.56 7.21 -12.29
N LYS A 3 13.95 8.34 -12.65
CA LYS A 3 12.49 8.55 -12.54
C LYS A 3 11.70 7.47 -13.29
N LYS A 4 12.22 6.97 -14.42
CA LYS A 4 11.61 5.90 -15.22
C LYS A 4 11.62 4.55 -14.48
N GLU A 5 12.75 4.18 -13.88
CA GLU A 5 12.89 2.96 -13.10
C GLU A 5 11.94 2.96 -11.88
N LYS A 6 11.82 4.10 -11.20
CA LYS A 6 10.88 4.26 -10.08
C LYS A 6 9.43 4.02 -10.49
N LYS A 7 9.02 4.52 -11.67
CA LYS A 7 7.68 4.29 -12.22
C LYS A 7 7.43 2.82 -12.55
N GLN A 8 8.36 2.17 -13.23
CA GLN A 8 8.26 0.74 -13.55
C GLN A 8 8.20 -0.12 -12.28
N ARG A 9 9.01 0.22 -11.28
CA ARG A 9 8.97 -0.46 -9.97
C ARG A 9 7.63 -0.26 -9.27
N LEU A 10 7.08 0.96 -9.31
CA LEU A 10 5.77 1.26 -8.75
C LEU A 10 4.66 0.44 -9.43
N GLU A 11 4.66 0.38 -10.77
CA GLU A 11 3.69 -0.41 -11.55
C GLU A 11 3.76 -1.90 -11.18
N PHE A 12 4.97 -2.46 -11.11
CA PHE A 12 5.18 -3.85 -10.67
C PHE A 12 4.64 -4.11 -9.27
N LEU A 13 4.94 -3.22 -8.31
CA LEU A 13 4.46 -3.36 -6.94
C LEU A 13 2.94 -3.29 -6.88
N LEU A 14 2.32 -2.37 -7.62
CA LEU A 14 0.86 -2.25 -7.70
C LEU A 14 0.22 -3.53 -8.23
N SER A 15 0.71 -4.07 -9.35
CA SER A 15 0.18 -5.31 -9.93
C SER A 15 0.36 -6.50 -9.00
N ARG A 16 1.54 -6.63 -8.37
CA ARG A 16 1.80 -7.71 -7.40
C ARG A 16 0.87 -7.58 -6.19
N ASN A 17 0.67 -6.38 -5.68
CA ASN A 17 -0.17 -6.16 -4.51
C ASN A 17 -1.65 -6.41 -4.80
N GLU A 18 -2.12 -6.17 -6.04
CA GLU A 18 -3.47 -6.54 -6.45
C GLU A 18 -3.68 -8.05 -6.44
N VAL A 19 -2.71 -8.82 -6.94
CA VAL A 19 -2.73 -10.29 -6.90
C VAL A 19 -2.77 -10.79 -5.45
N LEU A 20 -1.91 -10.26 -4.59
CA LEU A 20 -1.91 -10.59 -3.17
C LEU A 20 -3.22 -10.20 -2.49
N ARG A 21 -3.79 -9.03 -2.82
CA ARG A 21 -5.05 -8.58 -2.24
C ARG A 21 -6.19 -9.55 -2.54
N LYS A 22 -6.29 -10.01 -3.79
CA LYS A 22 -7.30 -11.00 -4.21
C LYS A 22 -7.11 -12.30 -3.43
N LYS A 23 -5.87 -12.81 -3.40
CA LYS A 23 -5.52 -14.04 -2.66
C LYS A 23 -5.89 -13.96 -1.17
N LEU A 24 -5.56 -12.85 -0.51
CA LEU A 24 -5.59 -12.74 0.95
C LEU A 24 -6.93 -12.26 1.53
N PHE A 25 -7.79 -11.61 0.73
CA PHE A 25 -8.97 -10.93 1.25
C PHE A 25 -10.28 -11.21 0.51
N PHE A 26 -10.27 -11.78 -0.70
CA PHE A 26 -11.50 -11.97 -1.48
C PHE A 26 -12.06 -13.39 -1.36
N ASP A 27 -11.22 -14.41 -1.14
CA ASP A 27 -11.64 -15.82 -1.00
C ASP A 27 -11.07 -16.45 0.29
N VAL A 28 -11.33 -15.83 1.44
CA VAL A 28 -10.80 -16.32 2.72
C VAL A 28 -11.54 -17.61 3.13
N PRO A 29 -10.83 -18.74 3.34
CA PRO A 29 -11.43 -19.99 3.81
C PRO A 29 -12.07 -19.83 5.20
N LYS A 30 -13.02 -20.72 5.52
CA LYS A 30 -13.66 -20.76 6.85
C LYS A 30 -12.66 -20.94 8.00
N ASN A 31 -11.54 -21.64 7.77
CA ASN A 31 -10.47 -21.78 8.76
C ASN A 31 -9.45 -20.65 8.58
N ILE A 32 -9.75 -19.51 9.21
CA ILE A 32 -8.96 -18.28 9.11
C ILE A 32 -7.56 -18.44 9.71
N ASP A 33 -7.42 -19.15 10.83
CA ASP A 33 -6.14 -19.27 11.53
C ASP A 33 -5.13 -20.08 10.72
N LYS A 34 -5.58 -21.21 10.16
CA LYS A 34 -4.76 -21.99 9.24
C LYS A 34 -4.43 -21.18 7.99
N PHE A 35 -5.41 -20.50 7.40
CA PHE A 35 -5.19 -19.66 6.23
C PHE A 35 -4.16 -18.55 6.47
N LYS A 36 -4.23 -17.87 7.62
CA LYS A 36 -3.25 -16.85 8.01
C LYS A 36 -1.85 -17.42 8.17
N LYS A 37 -1.73 -18.59 8.80
CA LYS A 37 -0.43 -19.27 8.96
C LYS A 37 0.15 -19.72 7.63
N ASP A 38 -0.68 -20.29 6.76
CA ASP A 38 -0.27 -20.78 5.44
C ASP A 38 0.12 -19.63 4.48
N ASN A 39 -0.34 -18.39 4.74
CA ASN A 39 -0.08 -17.21 3.91
C ASN A 39 0.66 -16.08 4.65
N GLU A 40 1.37 -16.40 5.73
CA GLU A 40 2.04 -15.40 6.56
C GLU A 40 3.05 -14.57 5.74
N ILE A 41 3.78 -15.23 4.83
CA ILE A 41 4.76 -14.59 3.96
C ILE A 41 4.06 -13.60 3.01
N GLU A 42 2.96 -14.00 2.39
CA GLU A 42 2.17 -13.16 1.50
C GLU A 42 1.55 -11.96 2.22
N TYR A 43 1.12 -12.13 3.47
CA TYR A 43 0.68 -11.00 4.29
C TYR A 43 1.82 -10.01 4.54
N LYS A 44 3.00 -10.50 4.95
CA LYS A 44 4.19 -9.64 5.14
C LYS A 44 4.57 -8.93 3.84
N GLU A 45 4.56 -9.65 2.73
CA GLU A 45 4.84 -9.10 1.39
C GLU A 45 3.81 -8.02 1.04
N TYR A 46 2.51 -8.26 1.26
CA TYR A 46 1.45 -7.32 0.95
C TYR A 46 1.62 -5.98 1.68
N TYR A 47 1.87 -6.05 3.00
CA TYR A 47 2.06 -4.84 3.81
C TYR A 47 3.37 -4.13 3.46
N SER A 48 4.46 -4.86 3.25
CA SER A 48 5.73 -4.27 2.80
C SER A 48 5.60 -3.59 1.44
N ASN A 49 4.91 -4.22 0.50
CA ASN A 49 4.61 -3.64 -0.81
C ASN A 49 3.74 -2.38 -0.67
N ALA A 50 2.74 -2.39 0.22
CA ALA A 50 1.89 -1.22 0.45
C ALA A 50 2.69 -0.01 0.97
N ASP A 51 3.64 -0.22 1.87
CA ASP A 51 4.51 0.84 2.38
C ASP A 51 5.48 1.35 1.29
N ASN A 52 6.08 0.43 0.53
CA ASN A 52 6.95 0.79 -0.60
C ASN A 52 6.20 1.56 -1.70
N ILE A 53 4.96 1.16 -2.01
CA ILE A 53 4.09 1.88 -2.94
C ILE A 53 3.85 3.31 -2.46
N ARG A 54 3.56 3.50 -1.15
CA ARG A 54 3.33 4.83 -0.58
C ARG A 54 4.57 5.70 -0.70
N ALA A 55 5.74 5.16 -0.36
CA ALA A 55 7.01 5.87 -0.47
C ALA A 55 7.31 6.26 -1.93
N LEU A 56 7.19 5.33 -2.87
CA LEU A 56 7.46 5.60 -4.29
C LEU A 56 6.48 6.60 -4.90
N LYS A 57 5.19 6.53 -4.53
CA LYS A 57 4.20 7.54 -4.94
C LYS A 57 4.61 8.92 -4.46
N LEU A 58 4.99 9.06 -3.19
CA LEU A 58 5.48 10.33 -2.64
C LEU A 58 6.74 10.80 -3.36
N GLU A 59 7.72 9.94 -3.61
CA GLU A 59 8.94 10.34 -4.32
C GLU A 59 8.67 10.84 -5.74
N LEU A 60 7.68 10.26 -6.42
CA LEU A 60 7.29 10.61 -7.79
C LEU A 60 6.40 11.85 -7.89
N MET A 61 5.76 12.26 -6.80
CA MET A 61 4.93 13.46 -6.73
C MET A 61 5.75 14.74 -6.90
N THR A 62 5.14 15.76 -7.50
CA THR A 62 5.68 17.12 -7.51
C THR A 62 5.65 17.73 -6.10
N PRO A 63 6.41 18.82 -5.86
CA PRO A 63 6.34 19.54 -4.58
C PRO A 63 4.91 19.97 -4.19
N GLU A 64 4.13 20.42 -5.17
CA GLU A 64 2.75 20.88 -4.96
C GLU A 64 1.84 19.71 -4.56
N GLU A 65 1.96 18.57 -5.24
CA GLU A 65 1.21 17.35 -4.91
C GLU A 65 1.55 16.82 -3.52
N LYS A 66 2.84 16.88 -3.12
CA LYS A 66 3.27 16.50 -1.76
C LYS A 66 2.65 17.41 -0.71
N LEU A 67 2.63 18.71 -0.94
CA LEU A 67 2.07 19.68 -0.01
C LEU A 67 0.57 19.43 0.21
N GLU A 68 -0.16 19.17 -0.86
CA GLU A 68 -1.58 18.81 -0.78
C GLU A 68 -1.80 17.47 -0.06
N TYR A 69 -0.97 16.46 -0.35
CA TYR A 69 -1.02 15.18 0.37
C TYR A 69 -0.87 15.36 1.89
N TYR A 70 0.09 16.17 2.34
CA TYR A 70 0.28 16.43 3.78
C TYR A 70 -0.88 17.23 4.38
N ARG A 71 -1.41 18.21 3.65
CA ARG A 71 -2.60 18.97 4.07
C ARG A 71 -3.80 18.05 4.31
N GLN A 72 -4.09 17.15 3.37
CA GLN A 72 -5.17 16.18 3.50
C GLN A 72 -4.94 15.22 4.68
N LYS A 73 -3.69 14.83 4.93
CA LYS A 73 -3.33 13.98 6.08
C LYS A 73 -3.62 14.67 7.42
N GLU A 74 -3.31 15.96 7.55
CA GLU A 74 -3.63 16.72 8.78
C GLU A 74 -5.14 16.92 8.95
N LEU A 75 -5.86 17.29 7.88
CA LEU A 75 -7.32 17.40 7.91
C LEU A 75 -8.00 16.09 8.35
N ALA A 76 -7.48 14.94 7.91
CA ALA A 76 -8.00 13.65 8.33
C ALA A 76 -7.78 13.42 9.84
N LYS A 77 -6.59 13.73 10.37
CA LYS A 77 -6.31 13.59 11.82
C LYS A 77 -7.24 14.45 12.68
N GLU A 78 -7.54 15.67 12.23
CA GLU A 78 -8.45 16.57 12.96
C GLU A 78 -9.88 16.01 13.02
N LYS A 79 -10.37 15.39 11.93
CA LYS A 79 -11.69 14.75 11.91
C LYS A 79 -11.83 13.63 12.94
N TYR A 80 -10.80 12.80 13.10
CA TYR A 80 -10.83 11.70 14.07
C TYR A 80 -10.59 12.12 15.53
N LYS A 81 -10.13 13.34 15.79
CA LYS A 81 -10.05 13.88 17.16
C LYS A 81 -11.38 14.40 17.69
N ASN A 82 -12.32 14.70 16.78
CA ASN A 82 -13.63 15.27 17.08
C ASN A 82 -14.78 14.23 16.94
N SER A 83 -14.46 12.94 16.81
CA SER A 83 -15.40 11.80 16.84
C SER A 83 -15.05 10.89 18.00
#